data_AF-A0A7S0YLM1-F1
#
_entry.id   AF-A0A7S0YLM1-F1
#
_cell.length_a   1.000
_cell.length_b   1.000
_cell.length_c   1.000
_cell.angle_alpha   90.00
_cell.angle_beta   90.00
_cell.angle_gamma   90.00
#
_symmetry.space_group_name_H-M   'P 1'
#
loop_
_entity.id
_entity.type
_entity.pdbx_description
1 polymer ?
#
loop_
_entity_poly.entity_id
_entity_poly.type
_entity_poly.pdbx_seq_one_letter_code
_entity_poly.pdbx_strand_id
1 'polypeptide(L)'
;RLNPASSSEAVGIGAYFGRAEGQTDAAARVIRIVRGGAAEQCGEIALGDALCAVDDVPVYGRPLCELGKYVLGSSGSVVKLTFEREATGQVYNVQLVRGRGVLTVM
;
A
#
# COMPACT_ATOMS: atom_id res chain seq x y z
N ARG A 1 20.44 -15.21 28.07
CA ARG A 1 20.58 -14.96 26.62
C ARG A 1 19.22 -14.54 26.10
N LEU A 2 19.05 -13.25 25.78
CA LEU A 2 17.81 -12.72 25.23
C LEU A 2 17.70 -13.19 23.77
N ASN A 3 16.55 -13.76 23.40
CA ASN A 3 16.24 -14.17 22.04
C ASN A 3 15.80 -12.93 21.22
N PRO A 4 16.52 -12.46 20.20
CA PRO A 4 16.20 -11.21 19.50
C PRO A 4 15.15 -11.35 18.38
N ALA A 5 14.35 -12.41 18.33
CA ALA A 5 13.43 -12.67 17.22
C ALA A 5 11.99 -12.97 17.68
N SER A 6 11.30 -12.02 18.29
CA SER A 6 9.83 -12.12 18.43
C SER A 6 9.14 -10.77 18.43
N SER A 7 9.12 -10.13 17.27
CA SER A 7 7.97 -9.37 16.81
C SER A 7 7.97 -9.44 15.29
N SER A 8 7.34 -10.48 14.74
CA SER A 8 6.99 -10.48 13.31
C SER A 8 5.88 -9.45 13.10
N GLU A 9 6.20 -8.17 13.30
CA GLU A 9 5.28 -7.06 13.06
C GLU A 9 5.02 -7.04 11.56
N ALA A 10 3.77 -7.29 11.17
CA ALA A 10 3.39 -7.19 9.77
C ALA A 10 3.71 -5.77 9.28
N VAL A 11 4.57 -5.67 8.27
CA VAL A 11 4.96 -4.39 7.67
C VAL A 11 4.18 -4.17 6.38
N GLY A 12 3.90 -2.91 6.09
CA GLY A 12 3.24 -2.52 4.85
C GLY A 12 4.24 -2.02 3.80
N ILE A 13 3.73 -1.18 2.92
CA ILE A 13 4.48 -0.56 1.80
C ILE A 13 4.81 0.91 2.04
N GLY A 14 4.40 1.49 3.18
CA GLY A 14 4.54 2.92 3.42
C GLY A 14 3.53 3.78 2.66
N ALA A 15 2.29 3.34 2.53
CA ALA A 15 1.17 4.14 2.02
C ALA A 15 -0.05 3.97 2.92
N TYR A 16 -0.86 5.01 3.01
CA TYR A 16 -2.15 5.00 3.68
C TYR A 16 -3.27 5.07 2.67
N PHE A 17 -4.29 4.25 2.90
CA PHE A 17 -5.48 4.19 2.08
C PHE A 17 -6.67 4.78 2.84
N GLY A 18 -7.49 5.53 2.12
CA GLY A 18 -8.71 6.13 2.65
C GLY A 18 -9.81 6.14 1.61
N ARG A 19 -11.00 6.55 2.02
CA ARG A 19 -12.07 6.92 1.10
C ARG A 19 -12.00 8.42 0.89
N ALA A 20 -11.97 8.85 -0.37
CA ALA A 20 -12.08 10.27 -0.69
C ALA A 20 -13.52 10.73 -0.41
N GLU A 21 -13.65 11.89 0.25
CA GLU A 21 -14.95 12.50 0.51
C GLU A 21 -15.57 12.97 -0.82
N GLY A 22 -16.84 12.65 -1.05
CA GLY A 22 -17.55 13.01 -2.29
C GLY A 22 -17.41 12.03 -3.46
N GLN A 23 -16.58 10.99 -3.35
CA GLN A 23 -16.59 9.88 -4.31
C GLN A 23 -17.74 8.91 -4.02
N THR A 24 -18.48 8.53 -5.06
CA THR A 24 -19.57 7.55 -4.95
C THR A 24 -19.07 6.12 -4.98
N ASP A 25 -17.82 5.92 -5.43
CA ASP A 25 -17.21 4.60 -5.43
C ASP A 25 -16.74 4.16 -4.04
N ALA A 26 -16.67 2.85 -3.83
CA ALA A 26 -16.17 2.26 -2.60
C ALA A 26 -14.65 1.99 -2.67
N ALA A 27 -13.92 2.65 -3.58
CA ALA A 27 -12.52 2.37 -3.82
C ALA A 27 -11.64 2.89 -2.66
N ALA A 28 -10.64 2.11 -2.31
CA ALA A 28 -9.61 2.54 -1.36
C ALA A 28 -8.54 3.30 -2.12
N ARG A 29 -8.38 4.60 -1.82
CA ARG A 29 -7.47 5.48 -2.54
C ARG A 29 -6.25 5.84 -1.71
N VAL A 30 -5.12 6.08 -2.36
CA VAL A 30 -3.90 6.54 -1.68
C VAL A 30 -4.11 7.96 -1.17
N ILE A 31 -4.19 8.13 0.14
CA ILE A 31 -4.38 9.43 0.80
C ILE A 31 -3.08 10.00 1.37
N ARG A 32 -2.06 9.16 1.55
CA ARG A 32 -0.75 9.57 2.05
C ARG A 32 0.32 8.56 1.66
N ILE A 33 1.50 9.07 1.32
CA ILE A 33 2.71 8.26 1.10
C ILE A 33 3.71 8.58 2.21
N VAL A 34 4.33 7.54 2.78
CA VAL A 34 5.35 7.67 3.83
C VAL A 34 6.69 7.97 3.20
N ARG A 35 7.32 9.05 3.63
CA ARG A 35 8.67 9.43 3.20
C ARG A 35 9.68 8.34 3.55
N GLY A 36 10.52 7.96 2.60
CA GLY A 36 11.46 6.86 2.69
C GLY A 36 10.81 5.47 2.66
N GLY A 37 9.49 5.37 2.45
CA GLY A 37 8.75 4.12 2.28
C GLY A 37 8.89 3.50 0.90
N ALA A 38 8.57 2.21 0.75
CA ALA A 38 8.63 1.51 -0.54
C ALA A 38 7.73 2.17 -1.59
N ALA A 39 6.55 2.65 -1.18
CA ALA A 39 5.63 3.37 -2.06
C ALA A 39 6.18 4.71 -2.56
N GLU A 40 6.99 5.44 -1.77
CA GLU A 40 7.67 6.65 -2.25
C GLU A 40 8.83 6.29 -3.18
N GLN A 41 9.66 5.31 -2.77
CA GLN A 41 10.86 4.90 -3.51
C GLN A 41 10.55 4.34 -4.90
N CYS A 42 9.38 3.74 -5.11
CA CYS A 42 8.97 3.28 -6.44
C CYS A 42 8.65 4.43 -7.40
N GLY A 43 8.24 5.60 -6.89
CA GLY A 43 7.92 6.78 -7.70
C GLY A 43 6.69 6.67 -8.62
N GLU A 44 6.03 5.51 -8.68
CA GLU A 44 4.90 5.26 -9.59
C GLU A 44 3.53 5.55 -8.95
N ILE A 45 3.45 5.46 -7.61
CA ILE A 45 2.22 5.67 -6.84
C ILE A 45 2.06 7.16 -6.53
N ALA A 46 0.88 7.69 -6.81
CA ALA A 46 0.48 9.05 -6.52
C ALA A 46 -0.73 9.08 -5.56
N LEU A 47 -0.97 10.26 -4.98
CA LEU A 47 -2.19 10.52 -4.22
C LEU A 47 -3.41 10.43 -5.14
N GLY A 48 -4.50 9.88 -4.64
CA GLY A 48 -5.76 9.70 -5.39
C GLY A 48 -5.88 8.36 -6.12
N ASP A 49 -4.77 7.65 -6.36
CA ASP A 49 -4.79 6.35 -7.05
C ASP A 49 -5.66 5.34 -6.30
N ALA A 50 -6.57 4.70 -7.02
CA ALA A 50 -7.48 3.71 -6.47
C ALA A 50 -6.84 2.32 -6.47
N LEU A 51 -6.86 1.64 -5.32
CA LEU A 51 -6.38 0.27 -5.20
C LEU A 51 -7.44 -0.71 -5.69
N CYS A 52 -7.17 -1.38 -6.81
CA CYS A 52 -8.08 -2.31 -7.45
C CYS A 52 -7.82 -3.75 -7.00
N ALA A 53 -6.55 -4.17 -6.89
CA ALA A 53 -6.18 -5.52 -6.48
C ALA A 53 -4.85 -5.58 -5.69
N VAL A 54 -4.71 -6.62 -4.89
CA VAL A 54 -3.50 -6.95 -4.12
C VAL A 54 -3.18 -8.43 -4.34
N ASP A 55 -1.97 -8.77 -4.81
CA ASP A 55 -1.55 -10.12 -5.15
C ASP A 55 -2.59 -10.85 -6.05
N ASP A 56 -3.06 -10.14 -7.07
CA ASP A 56 -4.10 -10.57 -8.02
C ASP A 56 -5.50 -10.81 -7.40
N VAL A 57 -5.69 -10.51 -6.11
CA VAL A 57 -7.01 -10.53 -5.45
C VAL A 57 -7.68 -9.16 -5.58
N PRO A 58 -8.89 -9.07 -6.18
CA PRO A 58 -9.62 -7.82 -6.29
C PRO A 58 -10.08 -7.34 -4.90
N VAL A 59 -9.69 -6.11 -4.56
CA VAL A 59 -10.03 -5.43 -3.30
C VAL A 59 -10.91 -4.22 -3.49
N TYR A 60 -11.27 -3.89 -4.73
CA TYR A 60 -12.21 -2.81 -5.03
C TYR A 60 -13.54 -3.02 -4.28
N GLY A 61 -14.01 -1.97 -3.60
CA GLY A 61 -15.25 -1.98 -2.82
C GLY A 61 -15.18 -2.70 -1.48
N ARG A 62 -14.06 -3.36 -1.15
CA ARG A 62 -13.87 -3.98 0.18
C ARG A 62 -13.65 -2.93 1.26
N PRO A 63 -14.05 -3.21 2.51
CA PRO A 63 -13.79 -2.29 3.61
C PRO A 63 -12.28 -2.18 3.89
N LEU A 64 -11.83 -0.99 4.31
CA LEU A 64 -10.40 -0.72 4.60
C LEU A 64 -9.80 -1.66 5.65
N CYS A 65 -10.62 -2.18 6.58
CA CYS A 65 -10.17 -3.14 7.58
C CYS A 65 -9.74 -4.49 6.97
N GLU A 66 -10.31 -4.89 5.83
CA GLU A 66 -9.88 -6.08 5.11
C GLU A 66 -8.62 -5.84 4.29
N LEU A 67 -8.46 -4.64 3.71
CA LEU A 67 -7.28 -4.29 2.92
C LEU A 67 -5.97 -4.48 3.69
N GLY A 68 -5.97 -4.15 4.99
CA GLY A 68 -4.80 -4.33 5.85
C GLY A 68 -4.27 -5.76 5.83
N LYS A 69 -5.15 -6.78 5.71
CA LYS A 69 -4.76 -8.20 5.68
C LYS A 69 -4.02 -8.60 4.39
N TYR A 70 -4.24 -7.87 3.30
CA TYR A 70 -3.61 -8.11 2.00
C TYR A 70 -2.32 -7.30 1.83
N VAL A 71 -2.35 -6.03 2.25
CA VAL A 71 -1.22 -5.11 2.08
C VAL A 71 -0.12 -5.39 3.11
N LEU A 72 -0.47 -5.68 4.37
CA LEU A 72 0.50 -6.00 5.41
C LEU A 72 0.97 -7.44 5.29
N GLY A 73 2.26 -7.67 5.53
CA GLY A 73 2.85 -9.00 5.47
C GLY A 73 4.23 -9.05 6.09
N SER A 74 4.93 -10.16 5.89
CA SER A 74 6.28 -10.34 6.41
C SER A 74 7.26 -9.34 5.80
N SER A 75 8.17 -8.80 6.63
CA SER A 75 9.23 -7.91 6.15
C SER A 75 10.08 -8.61 5.10
N GLY A 76 10.40 -7.91 4.00
CA GLY A 76 11.13 -8.45 2.87
C GLY A 76 10.29 -9.23 1.87
N SER A 77 9.01 -9.50 2.15
CA SER A 77 8.11 -10.12 1.15
C SER A 77 7.72 -9.12 0.08
N VAL A 78 7.48 -9.60 -1.14
CA VAL A 78 6.99 -8.77 -2.26
C VAL A 78 5.46 -8.80 -2.26
N VAL A 79 4.85 -7.65 -2.58
CA VAL A 79 3.42 -7.51 -2.85
C VAL A 79 3.21 -6.91 -4.23
N LYS A 80 2.30 -7.49 -5.01
CA LYS A 80 1.85 -6.90 -6.26
C LYS A 80 0.58 -6.08 -5.98
N LEU A 81 0.57 -4.83 -6.38
CA LEU A 81 -0.57 -3.94 -6.24
C LEU A 81 -1.02 -3.49 -7.62
N THR A 82 -2.32 -3.48 -7.84
CA THR A 82 -2.94 -2.96 -9.05
C THR A 82 -3.65 -1.68 -8.69
N PHE A 83 -3.25 -0.59 -9.32
CA PHE A 83 -3.82 0.73 -9.12
C PHE A 83 -4.53 1.21 -10.37
N GLU A 84 -5.54 2.06 -10.17
CA GLU A 84 -6.16 2.86 -11.21
C GLU A 84 -5.86 4.33 -10.94
N ARG A 85 -5.23 4.99 -11.92
CA ARG A 85 -4.86 6.41 -11.87
C ARG A 85 -6.11 7.27 -11.90
N GLU A 86 -6.32 8.13 -10.90
CA GLU A 86 -7.51 8.99 -10.82
C GLU A 86 -7.65 9.91 -12.04
N ALA A 87 -6.54 10.47 -12.54
CA ALA A 87 -6.56 11.44 -13.64
C ALA A 87 -6.90 10.83 -15.02
N THR A 88 -6.59 9.55 -15.24
CA THR A 88 -6.67 8.94 -16.58
C THR A 88 -7.52 7.68 -16.64
N GLY A 89 -7.90 7.10 -15.49
CA GLY A 89 -8.50 5.76 -15.41
C GLY A 89 -7.54 4.65 -15.82
N GLN A 90 -6.25 4.94 -16.01
CA GLN A 90 -5.27 3.95 -16.43
C GLN A 90 -4.99 2.97 -15.29
N VAL A 91 -5.19 1.68 -15.57
CA VAL A 91 -4.83 0.60 -14.65
C VAL A 91 -3.37 0.21 -14.86
N TYR A 92 -2.60 0.13 -13.79
CA TYR A 92 -1.20 -0.27 -13.80
C TYR A 92 -0.85 -1.14 -12.59
N ASN A 93 0.23 -1.89 -12.70
CA ASN A 93 0.70 -2.80 -11.65
C ASN A 93 2.05 -2.33 -11.13
N VAL A 94 2.23 -2.40 -9.81
CA VAL A 94 3.51 -2.15 -9.15
C VAL A 94 3.83 -3.30 -8.21
N GLN A 95 5.10 -3.67 -8.12
CA GLN A 95 5.57 -4.67 -7.18
C GLN A 95 6.48 -4.00 -6.17
N LEU A 96 6.13 -4.11 -4.89
CA LEU A 96 6.85 -3.47 -3.80
C LEU A 96 7.34 -4.50 -2.80
N VAL A 97 8.53 -4.27 -2.26
CA VAL A 97 9.02 -5.04 -1.10
C VAL A 97 8.42 -4.42 0.15
N ARG A 98 7.70 -5.22 0.94
CA ARG A 98 7.16 -4.81 2.24
C ARG A 98 8.32 -4.56 3.19
N GLY A 99 8.33 -3.41 3.84
CA GLY A 99 9.46 -2.98 4.66
C GLY A 99 9.15 -1.76 5.50
N ARG A 100 9.98 -1.54 6.53
CA ARG A 100 9.95 -0.29 7.27
C ARG A 100 10.51 0.81 6.37
N GLY A 101 9.74 1.88 6.17
CA GLY A 101 10.26 3.06 5.50
C GLY A 101 11.48 3.55 6.25
N VAL A 102 12.60 3.70 5.56
CA VAL A 102 13.82 4.22 6.17
C VAL A 102 13.59 5.72 6.32
N LEU A 103 13.29 6.16 7.54
CA LEU A 103 13.33 7.58 7.87
C LEU A 103 14.80 8.01 7.91
N THR A 104 15.39 8.27 6.74
CA THR A 104 16.73 8.87 6.67
C THR A 104 16.58 10.33 7.09
N VAL A 105 16.96 10.64 8.33
CA VAL A 105 17.19 12.03 8.76
C VAL A 105 18.54 12.43 8.13
N MET A 106 18.51 13.34 7.16
CA MET A 106 19.71 14.03 6.67
C MET A 106 20.10 15.16 7.62
#